data_AF-A0A498EM27-F1
#
_entry.id   AF-A0A498EM27-F1
#
_cell.length_a   1.000
_cell.length_b   1.000
_cell.length_c   1.000
_cell.angle_alpha   90.00
_cell.angle_beta   90.00
_cell.angle_gamma   90.00
#
_symmetry.space_group_name_H-M   'P 1'
#
loop_
_entity.id
_entity.type
_entity.pdbx_description
1 polymer ?
#
loop_
_entity_poly.entity_id
_entity_poly.type
_entity_poly.pdbx_seq_one_letter_code
_entity_poly.pdbx_strand_id
1 'polypeptide(L)' 'MMLLESQSDASSCRHCGSHVTRDFRRVYGDSNNHVHRCRECDTLIRLQSGSAAGLSVSVPDPQHAGGRHGGSPEGWSK' A
#
# COMPACT_ATOMS: atom_id res chain seq x y z
N MET A 1 -15.65 8.56 31.20
CA MET A 1 -15.63 9.23 29.88
C MET A 1 -14.86 8.34 28.92
N MET A 2 -15.57 7.57 28.09
CA MET A 2 -14.96 6.71 27.07
C MET A 2 -14.58 7.61 25.89
N LEU A 3 -13.28 7.83 25.68
CA LEU A 3 -12.75 8.48 24.49
C LEU A 3 -12.98 7.54 23.31
N LEU A 4 -14.05 7.80 22.55
CA LEU A 4 -14.38 7.11 21.30
C LEU A 4 -13.51 7.66 20.14
N GLU A 5 -12.23 7.87 20.39
CA GLU A 5 -11.36 8.54 19.42
C GLU A 5 -10.72 7.50 18.48
N SER A 6 -11.19 7.55 17.24
CA SER A 6 -10.33 7.40 16.06
C SER A 6 -9.89 6.00 15.61
N GLN A 7 -10.72 4.97 15.78
CA GLN A 7 -10.51 3.73 14.99
C GLN A 7 -10.65 3.96 13.47
N SER A 8 -11.31 5.05 13.05
CA SER A 8 -11.58 5.39 11.65
C SER A 8 -10.33 5.74 10.85
N ASP A 9 -9.34 6.44 11.45
CA ASP A 9 -8.15 6.90 10.71
C ASP A 9 -7.23 5.72 10.33
N ALA A 10 -7.06 4.78 11.25
CA ALA A 10 -6.24 3.58 11.04
C ALA A 10 -6.92 2.52 10.13
N SER A 11 -8.13 2.79 9.64
CA SER A 11 -8.86 1.96 8.69
C SER A 11 -8.83 2.51 7.26
N SER A 12 -8.03 3.53 6.99
CA SER A 12 -7.88 4.11 5.67
C SER A 12 -6.42 4.14 5.22
N CYS A 13 -6.20 3.96 3.91
CA CYS A 13 -4.90 4.18 3.30
C CYS A 13 -4.61 5.69 3.25
N ARG A 14 -3.46 6.12 3.78
CA ARG A 14 -3.08 7.54 3.83
C ARG A 14 -2.76 8.16 2.48
N HIS A 15 -2.51 7.35 1.45
CA HIS A 15 -2.21 7.84 0.10
C HIS A 15 -3.44 8.04 -0.76
N CYS A 16 -4.39 7.09 -0.76
CA CYS A 16 -5.56 7.15 -1.64
C CYS A 16 -6.92 7.19 -0.92
N GLY A 17 -6.93 7.12 0.41
CA GLY A 17 -8.16 7.14 1.22
C GLY A 17 -8.97 5.84 1.21
N SER A 18 -8.57 4.83 0.43
CA SER A 18 -9.28 3.54 0.35
C SER A 18 -9.32 2.83 1.70
N HIS A 19 -10.42 2.14 1.97
CA HIS A 19 -10.56 1.36 3.20
C HIS A 19 -9.55 0.20 3.26
N VAL A 20 -8.95 0.01 4.44
CA VAL A 20 -8.02 -1.09 4.73
C VAL A 20 -8.49 -1.87 5.96
N THR A 21 -8.39 -3.19 5.87
CA THR A 21 -8.82 -4.07 6.97
C THR A 21 -7.81 -4.06 8.11
N ARG A 22 -8.29 -4.42 9.31
CA ARG A 22 -7.45 -4.58 10.51
C ARG A 22 -6.29 -5.56 10.30
N ASP A 23 -6.52 -6.64 9.56
CA ASP A 23 -5.48 -7.64 9.31
C ASP A 23 -4.45 -7.14 8.29
N PHE A 24 -4.90 -6.38 7.28
CA PHE A 24 -4.00 -5.78 6.31
C PHE A 24 -3.00 -4.83 7.01
N ARG A 25 -3.49 -3.91 7.84
CA ARG A 25 -2.63 -2.98 8.57
C ARG A 25 -1.68 -3.67 9.56
N ARG A 26 -2.09 -4.81 10.12
CA ARG A 26 -1.25 -5.58 11.06
C ARG A 26 -0.05 -6.21 10.36
N VAL A 27 -0.21 -6.63 9.10
CA VAL A 27 0.82 -7.32 8.32
C VAL A 27 1.69 -6.34 7.54
N TYR A 28 1.08 -5.31 6.96
CA TYR A 28 1.73 -4.42 6.00
C TYR A 28 1.89 -2.98 6.49
N GLY A 29 1.21 -2.61 7.59
CA GLY A 29 1.31 -1.26 8.15
C GLY A 29 2.64 -1.02 8.85
N ASP A 30 2.86 0.25 9.21
CA ASP A 30 4.02 0.65 10.01
C ASP A 30 3.90 0.19 11.48
N SER A 31 4.86 0.56 12.32
CA SER A 31 4.87 0.21 13.75
C SER A 31 3.65 0.68 14.53
N ASN A 32 2.88 1.63 13.99
CA ASN A 32 1.63 2.14 14.57
C ASN A 32 0.38 1.54 13.93
N ASN A 33 0.53 0.57 13.02
CA ASN A 33 -0.53 0.03 12.16
C ASN A 33 -1.15 1.06 11.21
N HIS A 34 -0.40 2.09 10.79
CA HIS A 34 -0.85 2.96 9.70
C HIS A 34 -0.42 2.40 8.35
N VAL A 35 -1.28 2.57 7.35
CA VAL A 35 -1.04 2.10 5.99
C VAL A 35 -0.83 3.29 5.07
N HIS A 36 0.39 3.42 4.55
CA HIS A 36 0.77 4.47 3.61
C HIS A 36 0.38 4.10 2.18
N ARG A 37 0.39 2.82 1.82
CA ARG A 37 0.03 2.31 0.48
C ARG A 37 -0.82 1.05 0.59
N CYS A 38 -1.83 0.86 -0.26
CA CYS A 38 -2.74 -0.29 -0.22
C CYS A 38 -2.84 -1.03 -1.56
N ARG A 39 -3.60 -2.13 -1.61
CA ARG A 39 -3.79 -2.93 -2.83
C ARG A 39 -4.45 -2.19 -4.00
N GLU A 40 -5.23 -1.14 -3.70
CA GLU A 40 -5.88 -0.33 -4.73
C GLU A 40 -4.91 0.61 -5.45
N CYS A 41 -3.92 1.15 -4.73
CA CYS A 41 -3.03 2.19 -5.27
C CYS A 41 -1.60 1.71 -5.51
N ASP A 42 -1.23 0.54 -4.96
CA ASP A 42 0.09 -0.08 -5.05
C ASP A 42 -0.01 -1.56 -5.48
N THR A 43 1.14 -2.21 -5.67
CA THR A 43 1.25 -3.56 -6.19
C THR A 43 1.67 -4.55 -5.12
N LEU A 44 1.23 -5.80 -5.23
CA LEU A 44 1.55 -6.83 -4.23
C LEU A 44 3.07 -7.00 -4.00
N ILE A 45 3.87 -6.90 -5.06
CA ILE A 45 5.34 -7.01 -4.97
C ILE A 45 5.89 -5.88 -4.09
N ARG A 46 5.50 -4.62 -4.37
CA ARG A 46 5.92 -3.47 -3.54
C ARG A 46 5.39 -3.59 -2.12
N LEU A 47 4.17 -4.07 -1.92
CA LEU A 47 3.58 -4.26 -0.59
C LEU A 47 4.38 -5.29 0.23
N GLN A 48 4.75 -6.41 -0.38
CA GLN A 48 5.62 -7.43 0.24
C GLN A 48 7.02 -6.91 0.55
N SER A 49 7.53 -5.96 -0.24
CA SER A 49 8.79 -5.26 0.04
C SER A 49 8.65 -4.13 1.09
N GLY A 50 7.45 -3.88 1.61
CA GLY A 50 7.21 -2.95 2.72
C GLY A 50 6.80 -1.53 2.33
N SER A 51 6.44 -1.27 1.07
CA SER A 51 5.94 0.06 0.63
C SER A 51 4.72 0.54 1.44
N ALA A 52 3.86 -0.38 1.89
CA ALA A 52 2.71 -0.07 2.73
C ALA A 52 3.06 0.55 4.09
N ALA A 53 4.24 0.21 4.63
CA ALA A 53 4.76 0.78 5.86
C ALA A 53 5.50 2.13 5.62
N GLY A 54 5.48 2.64 4.38
CA GLY A 54 6.21 3.85 3.99
C GLY A 54 7.67 3.61 3.65
N LEU A 55 8.10 2.35 3.49
CA LEU A 55 9.48 2.04 3.10
C LEU A 55 9.72 2.33 1.61
N SER A 56 10.92 2.81 1.31
CA SER A 56 11.39 2.95 -0.06
C SER A 56 11.75 1.57 -0.62
N VAL A 57 11.19 1.23 -1.78
CA VAL A 57 11.38 -0.07 -2.44
C VAL A 57 11.91 0.14 -3.86
N SER A 58 12.77 -0.76 -4.33
CA SER A 58 13.41 -0.62 -5.65
C SER A 58 12.46 -0.85 -6.83
N VAL A 59 11.34 -1.53 -6.59
CA VAL A 59 10.33 -1.78 -7.64
C VAL A 59 9.62 -0.47 -7.96
N PRO A 60 9.52 -0.05 -9.23
CA PRO A 60 8.94 1.23 -9.61
C PRO A 60 7.46 1.35 -9.22
N ASP A 61 7.03 2.57 -8.91
CA ASP A 61 5.68 2.82 -8.45
C ASP A 61 4.66 2.68 -9.61
N PRO A 62 3.57 1.93 -9.42
CA PRO A 62 2.59 1.67 -10.48
C PRO A 62 1.84 2.92 -10.96
N GLN A 63 1.80 4.00 -10.18
CA GLN A 63 1.20 5.26 -10.63
C GLN A 63 2.11 6.02 -11.62
N HIS A 64 3.40 5.67 -11.64
CA HIS A 64 4.42 6.36 -12.45
C HIS A 64 4.99 5.48 -13.57
N ALA A 65 4.83 4.15 -13.47
CA ALA A 65 5.36 3.21 -14.44
C ALA A 65 4.23 2.58 -15.26
N GLY A 66 4.16 2.93 -16.55
CA GLY A 66 3.20 2.35 -17.47
C GLY A 66 3.43 0.84 -17.66
N GLY A 67 2.40 0.02 -17.44
CA GLY A 67 2.47 -1.45 -17.53
C GLY A 67 2.01 -2.15 -16.25
N ARG A 68 1.88 -3.49 -16.27
CA ARG A 68 1.54 -4.25 -15.05
C ARG A 68 2.76 -4.25 -14.13
N HIS A 69 2.63 -3.63 -12.96
CA HIS A 69 3.69 -3.56 -11.93
C HIS A 69 4.95 -2.76 -12.31
N GLY A 70 4.82 -1.81 -13.24
CA GLY A 70 5.95 -1.03 -13.72
C GLY A 70 7.00 -1.82 -14.52
N GLY A 71 6.65 -3.04 -14.93
CA GLY A 71 7.38 -3.76 -15.96
C GLY A 71 7.01 -3.22 -17.33
N SER A 72 8.01 -3.03 -18.19
CA SER A 72 7.80 -2.61 -19.58
C SER A 72 6.84 -3.57 -20.31
N PRO A 73 5.91 -3.08 -21.15
CA PRO A 73 4.95 -3.90 -21.90
C PRO A 73 5.58 -4.88 -22.90
N GLU A 74 6.89 -4.80 -23.13
CA GLU A 74 7.62 -5.58 -24.15
C GLU A 74 7.84 -7.07 -23.84
N GLY A 75 7.38 -7.56 -22.68
CA GLY A 75 7.62 -8.95 -22.26
C GLY A 75 6.88 -10.05 -23.05
N TRP A 76 5.96 -9.71 -23.96
CA TRP A 76 5.21 -10.64 -24.81
C TRP A 76 5.56 -10.45 -26.29
N SER A 77 6.84 -10.36 -26.62
CA SER A 77 7.32 -10.46 -28.00
C SER A 77 8.51 -11.40 -28.09
N LYS A 78 8.23 -12.71 -28.10
CA LYS A 78 8.81 -13.70 -29.02
C LYS A 78 8.12 -15.04 -28.89
#